data_AF-A0A167XRF3-F1
#
_entry.id   AF-A0A167XRF3-F1
#
_cell.length_a   1.000
_cell.length_b   1.000
_cell.length_c   1.000
_cell.angle_alpha   90.00
_cell.angle_beta   90.00
_cell.angle_gamma   90.00
#
_symmetry.space_group_name_H-M   'P 1'
#
loop_
_entity.id
_entity.type
_entity.pdbx_description
1 polymer ?
#
loop_
_entity_poly.entity_id
_entity_poly.type
_entity_poly.pdbx_seq_one_letter_code
_entity_poly.pdbx_strand_id
1 'polypeptide(L)'
;MPSEPPYRVWKLRFHLAMQDPDTTGIRYHTSIFVETGGADDHADGAGTGAGRGVVFHVVGDVTAGMTYETKHTDPPEETENFYAKTLLGHAAAGTFPTQWNLLLRGIPPPGKQKAFNPATMRTEPVKSWGRDGDWGHSEPAFYAPSEQRPPLFKCTEWTEQRALPALVAAGLLVPCNTEEVTVCA
;
A
#
# COMPACT_ATOMS: atom_id res chain seq x y z
N MET A 1 -27.83 -14.76 -15.94
CA MET A 1 -27.45 -13.42 -15.48
C MET A 1 -26.14 -13.08 -16.17
N PRO A 2 -26.05 -12.04 -17.03
CA PRO A 2 -24.75 -11.61 -17.51
C PRO A 2 -23.94 -11.12 -16.29
N SER A 3 -22.74 -11.68 -16.11
CA SER A 3 -21.80 -11.22 -15.09
C SER A 3 -21.34 -9.81 -15.44
N GLU A 4 -21.38 -8.88 -14.49
CA GLU A 4 -20.80 -7.55 -14.65
C GLU A 4 -19.33 -7.64 -15.10
N PRO A 5 -18.86 -6.72 -15.96
CA PRO A 5 -17.47 -6.72 -16.41
C PRO A 5 -16.53 -6.55 -15.22
N PRO A 6 -15.38 -7.23 -15.20
CA PRO A 6 -14.44 -7.12 -14.10
C PRO A 6 -13.74 -5.75 -14.10
N TYR A 7 -13.38 -5.27 -12.92
CA TYR A 7 -12.65 -4.01 -12.75
C TYR A 7 -11.16 -4.19 -12.97
N ARG A 8 -10.50 -3.20 -13.59
CA ARG A 8 -9.04 -3.20 -13.74
C ARG A 8 -8.39 -2.83 -12.41
N VAL A 9 -7.36 -3.57 -12.05
CA VAL A 9 -6.59 -3.37 -10.82
C VAL A 9 -5.19 -2.92 -11.19
N TRP A 10 -4.75 -1.84 -10.55
CA TRP A 10 -3.49 -1.18 -10.82
C TRP A 10 -2.67 -1.02 -9.55
N LYS A 11 -1.35 -1.08 -9.68
CA LYS A 11 -0.40 -0.62 -8.68
C LYS A 11 -0.08 0.84 -8.97
N LEU A 12 -0.25 1.70 -7.97
CA LEU A 12 0.14 3.09 -8.03
C LEU A 12 1.40 3.31 -7.21
N ARG A 13 2.30 4.16 -7.71
CA ARG A 13 3.47 4.65 -7.00
C ARG A 13 3.45 6.17 -7.00
N PHE A 14 3.63 6.75 -5.82
CA PHE A 14 3.70 8.20 -5.62
C PHE A 14 5.01 8.58 -4.95
N HIS A 15 5.57 9.73 -5.31
CA HIS A 15 6.70 10.31 -4.60
C HIS A 15 6.34 10.61 -3.14
N LEU A 16 7.25 10.26 -2.24
CA LEU A 16 7.17 10.66 -0.84
C LEU A 16 7.57 12.12 -0.70
N ALA A 17 6.86 12.88 0.13
CA ALA A 17 7.22 14.26 0.46
C ALA A 17 8.61 14.35 1.11
N MET A 18 8.98 13.34 1.92
CA MET A 18 10.30 13.22 2.53
C MET A 18 10.77 11.77 2.46
N GLN A 19 12.01 11.58 1.99
CA GLN A 19 12.68 10.29 2.01
C GLN A 19 13.19 9.99 3.41
N ASP A 20 13.18 8.72 3.79
CA ASP A 20 13.71 8.31 5.08
C ASP A 20 15.25 8.30 5.04
N PRO A 21 15.94 9.06 5.90
CA PRO A 21 17.39 9.16 5.85
C PRO A 21 18.10 7.84 6.15
N ASP A 22 17.44 6.90 6.83
CA ASP A 22 18.00 5.59 7.15
C ASP A 22 17.74 4.56 6.04
N THR A 23 17.22 4.99 4.89
CA THR A 23 16.97 4.12 3.73
C THR A 23 17.84 4.52 2.54
N THR A 24 18.48 3.56 1.91
CA THR A 24 19.18 3.76 0.64
C THR A 24 18.21 3.82 -0.53
N GLY A 25 18.29 4.87 -1.36
CA GLY A 25 17.54 5.01 -2.61
C GLY A 25 16.17 5.67 -2.47
N ILE A 26 15.51 5.91 -3.61
CA ILE A 26 14.19 6.56 -3.66
C ILE A 26 13.12 5.53 -3.32
N ARG A 27 12.30 5.86 -2.31
CA ARG A 27 11.09 5.12 -2.00
C ARG A 27 9.84 5.87 -2.42
N TYR A 28 8.80 5.08 -2.64
CA TYR A 28 7.49 5.54 -3.09
C TYR A 28 6.44 5.13 -2.06
N HIS A 29 5.34 5.89 -2.04
CA HIS A 29 4.10 5.40 -1.46
C HIS A 29 3.43 4.50 -2.49
N THR A 30 3.29 3.21 -2.17
CA THR A 30 2.73 2.22 -3.09
C THR A 30 1.33 1.82 -2.65
N SER A 31 0.35 1.93 -3.54
CA SER A 31 -1.06 1.69 -3.27
C SER A 31 -1.68 0.78 -4.33
N ILE A 32 -2.80 0.15 -4.00
CA ILE A 32 -3.61 -0.63 -4.94
C ILE A 32 -4.80 0.22 -5.37
N PHE A 33 -5.05 0.31 -6.65
CA PHE A 33 -6.15 1.09 -7.22
C PHE A 33 -7.05 0.18 -8.05
N VAL A 34 -8.34 0.19 -7.76
CA VAL A 34 -9.35 -0.50 -8.55
C VAL A 34 -10.14 0.56 -9.29
N GLU A 35 -10.06 0.51 -10.61
CA GLU A 35 -10.73 1.45 -11.50
C GLU A 35 -12.19 1.02 -11.66
N THR A 36 -13.10 1.79 -11.09
CA THR A 36 -14.54 1.46 -11.03
C THR A 36 -15.42 2.42 -11.83
N GLY A 37 -14.87 3.52 -12.35
CA GLY A 37 -15.55 4.39 -13.32
C GLY A 37 -15.13 4.01 -14.76
N GLY A 38 -16.05 3.92 -15.74
CA GLY A 38 -17.45 4.36 -15.76
C GLY A 38 -18.51 3.25 -15.81
N ALA A 39 -19.39 3.22 -14.79
CA ALA A 39 -20.71 2.59 -14.86
C ALA A 39 -21.84 3.63 -15.07
N ASP A 40 -21.54 4.92 -14.90
CA ASP A 40 -22.46 6.05 -15.13
C ASP A 40 -22.28 6.67 -16.53
N ASP A 41 -21.53 6.03 -17.42
CA ASP A 41 -21.43 6.40 -18.83
C ASP A 41 -22.70 5.92 -19.55
N HIS A 42 -23.80 6.66 -19.34
CA HIS A 42 -24.97 6.58 -20.21
C HIS A 42 -24.53 6.77 -21.67
N ALA A 43 -25.23 6.07 -22.56
CA ALA A 43 -24.91 5.74 -23.96
C ALA A 43 -24.65 6.90 -24.94
N ASP A 44 -24.41 8.11 -24.45
CA ASP A 44 -24.39 9.35 -25.24
C ASP A 44 -22.97 9.94 -25.40
N GLY A 45 -21.94 9.19 -24.99
CA GLY A 45 -20.55 9.44 -25.41
C GLY A 45 -19.89 10.72 -24.85
N ALA A 46 -20.37 11.24 -23.71
CA ALA A 46 -19.83 12.45 -23.07
C ALA A 46 -19.49 12.25 -21.57
N GLY A 47 -19.06 11.04 -21.18
CA GLY A 47 -18.71 10.71 -19.80
C GLY A 47 -17.32 11.18 -19.38
N THR A 48 -17.25 12.02 -18.33
CA THR A 48 -16.01 12.50 -17.69
C THR A 48 -15.54 11.58 -16.54
N GLY A 49 -16.12 10.38 -16.42
CA GLY A 49 -15.87 9.43 -15.32
C GLY A 49 -14.76 8.41 -15.55
N ALA A 50 -14.10 8.45 -16.71
CA ALA A 50 -13.00 7.57 -17.06
C ALA A 50 -11.81 7.76 -16.08
N GLY A 51 -11.34 6.66 -15.50
CA GLY A 51 -10.16 6.67 -14.61
C GLY A 51 -10.45 6.91 -13.13
N ARG A 52 -11.72 7.08 -12.71
CA ARG A 52 -12.09 7.10 -11.29
C ARG A 52 -12.06 5.72 -10.67
N GLY A 53 -11.86 5.66 -9.36
CA GLY A 53 -11.86 4.38 -8.66
C GLY A 53 -11.65 4.47 -7.17
N VAL A 54 -11.24 3.34 -6.59
CA VAL A 54 -10.99 3.18 -5.16
C VAL A 54 -9.53 2.84 -4.94
N VAL A 55 -8.88 3.56 -4.03
CA VAL A 55 -7.52 3.28 -3.58
C VAL A 55 -7.56 2.55 -2.24
N PHE A 56 -6.77 1.50 -2.14
CA PHE A 56 -6.46 0.76 -0.92
C PHE A 56 -5.00 1.00 -0.59
N HIS A 57 -4.73 1.55 0.59
CA HIS A 57 -3.38 1.89 0.98
C HIS A 57 -3.18 1.91 2.49
N VAL A 58 -1.92 2.09 2.90
CA VAL A 58 -1.55 2.29 4.28
C VAL A 58 -0.84 3.62 4.41
N VAL A 59 -1.36 4.51 5.25
CA VAL A 59 -0.85 5.87 5.47
C VAL A 59 -0.24 6.00 6.86
N GLY A 60 0.50 7.07 7.10
CA GLY A 60 1.24 7.31 8.35
C GLY A 60 2.75 7.11 8.18
N ASP A 61 3.46 7.00 9.29
CA ASP A 61 4.92 6.98 9.30
C ASP A 61 5.51 6.00 10.32
N VAL A 62 6.82 5.81 10.29
CA VAL A 62 7.51 4.84 11.15
C VAL A 62 7.65 5.29 12.61
N THR A 63 7.33 6.54 12.94
CA THR A 63 7.41 7.12 14.29
C THR A 63 6.07 7.11 15.02
N ALA A 64 4.95 7.25 14.31
CA ALA A 64 3.61 7.11 14.88
C ALA A 64 3.01 5.72 14.63
N GLY A 65 3.52 5.00 13.63
CA GLY A 65 2.87 3.83 13.06
C GLY A 65 1.99 4.21 11.87
N MET A 66 1.48 3.20 11.19
CA MET A 66 0.69 3.35 9.99
C MET A 66 -0.69 2.70 10.12
N THR A 67 -1.64 3.19 9.34
CA THR A 67 -3.04 2.76 9.35
C THR A 67 -3.51 2.44 7.94
N TYR A 68 -4.30 1.37 7.83
CA TYR A 68 -4.96 1.03 6.57
C TYR A 68 -6.15 1.98 6.32
N GLU A 69 -6.24 2.47 5.10
CA GLU A 69 -7.32 3.36 4.64
C GLU A 69 -7.79 2.99 3.24
N THR A 70 -9.03 3.39 2.95
CA THR A 70 -9.68 3.26 1.63
C THR A 70 -10.32 4.57 1.25
N LYS A 71 -10.11 5.03 0.02
CA LYS A 71 -10.74 6.26 -0.49
C LYS A 71 -11.17 6.14 -1.94
N HIS A 72 -12.26 6.81 -2.29
CA HIS A 72 -12.58 7.10 -3.69
C HIS A 72 -11.69 8.22 -4.19
N THR A 73 -11.28 8.14 -5.45
CA THR A 73 -10.38 9.12 -6.07
C THR A 73 -10.73 9.37 -7.52
N ASP A 74 -10.47 10.60 -7.95
CA ASP A 74 -10.28 10.97 -9.36
C ASP A 74 -9.02 10.30 -9.94
N PRO A 75 -8.78 10.37 -11.26
CA PRO A 75 -7.65 9.71 -11.90
C PRO A 75 -6.32 9.99 -11.18
N PRO A 76 -5.61 8.94 -10.70
CA PRO A 76 -4.42 9.12 -9.89
C PRO A 76 -3.27 9.85 -10.60
N GLU A 77 -3.28 9.83 -11.93
CA GLU A 77 -2.33 10.53 -12.80
C GLU A 77 -2.41 12.06 -12.65
N GLU A 78 -3.54 12.59 -12.17
CA GLU A 78 -3.73 14.03 -11.94
C GLU A 78 -3.17 14.49 -10.59
N THR A 79 -2.71 13.56 -9.75
CA THR A 79 -2.11 13.91 -8.46
C THR A 79 -0.67 14.38 -8.64
N GLU A 80 -0.30 15.52 -8.04
CA GLU A 80 1.03 16.15 -8.20
C GLU A 80 2.21 15.22 -7.93
N ASN A 81 2.09 14.33 -6.94
CA ASN A 81 3.16 13.40 -6.56
C ASN A 81 3.07 12.04 -7.30
N PHE A 82 2.26 11.90 -8.34
CA PHE A 82 2.17 10.67 -9.12
C PHE A 82 3.52 10.34 -9.79
N TYR A 83 3.91 9.07 -9.73
CA TYR A 83 5.12 8.58 -10.38
C TYR A 83 4.82 7.53 -11.46
N ALA A 84 4.07 6.48 -11.09
CA ALA A 84 3.80 5.39 -12.02
C ALA A 84 2.51 4.64 -11.69
N LYS A 85 1.93 4.05 -12.74
CA LYS A 85 0.78 3.14 -12.68
C LYS A 85 1.12 1.87 -13.47
N THR A 86 0.90 0.70 -12.87
CA THR A 86 1.21 -0.60 -13.49
C THR A 86 0.00 -1.50 -13.39
N LEU A 87 -0.45 -2.09 -14.50
CA LEU A 87 -1.57 -3.03 -14.48
C LEU A 87 -1.17 -4.28 -13.70
N LEU A 88 -1.98 -4.66 -12.72
CA LEU A 88 -1.79 -5.87 -11.93
C LEU A 88 -2.67 -7.01 -12.43
N GLY A 89 -3.90 -6.70 -12.82
CA GLY A 89 -4.90 -7.72 -13.11
C GLY A 89 -6.32 -7.17 -13.07
N HIS A 90 -7.25 -8.06 -12.73
CA HIS A 90 -8.68 -7.76 -12.69
C HIS A 90 -9.33 -8.25 -11.39
N ALA A 91 -10.37 -7.54 -10.96
CA ALA A 91 -11.22 -7.87 -9.82
C ALA A 91 -12.63 -8.19 -10.30
N ALA A 92 -13.23 -9.27 -9.81
CA ALA A 92 -14.63 -9.56 -10.11
C ALA A 92 -15.56 -8.52 -9.46
N ALA A 93 -16.43 -7.89 -10.26
CA ALA A 93 -17.33 -6.85 -9.79
C ALA A 93 -18.20 -7.30 -8.59
N GLY A 94 -18.71 -8.53 -8.62
CA GLY A 94 -19.53 -9.09 -7.54
C GLY A 94 -18.82 -9.27 -6.18
N THR A 95 -17.49 -9.15 -6.12
CA THR A 95 -16.71 -9.22 -4.87
C THR A 95 -16.26 -7.85 -4.36
N PHE A 96 -16.40 -6.82 -5.20
CA PHE A 96 -15.87 -5.49 -4.98
C PHE A 96 -16.98 -4.52 -4.51
N PRO A 97 -16.71 -3.57 -3.59
CA PRO A 97 -15.50 -3.38 -2.79
C PRO A 97 -15.47 -4.21 -1.50
N THR A 98 -16.57 -4.88 -1.15
CA THR A 98 -16.80 -5.40 0.21
C THR A 98 -15.78 -6.47 0.63
N GLN A 99 -15.55 -7.49 -0.20
CA GLN A 99 -14.64 -8.59 0.17
C GLN A 99 -13.18 -8.14 0.20
N TRP A 100 -12.82 -7.23 -0.72
CA TRP A 100 -11.52 -6.57 -0.76
C TRP A 100 -11.24 -5.83 0.54
N ASN A 101 -12.16 -4.95 0.95
CA ASN A 101 -12.00 -4.16 2.15
C ASN A 101 -11.96 -5.03 3.42
N LEU A 102 -12.77 -6.09 3.48
CA LEU A 102 -12.78 -7.04 4.60
C LEU A 102 -11.41 -7.75 4.74
N LEU A 103 -10.88 -8.28 3.63
CA LEU A 103 -9.59 -8.97 3.63
C LEU A 103 -8.46 -8.02 4.02
N LEU A 104 -8.37 -6.86 3.37
CA LEU A 104 -7.24 -5.93 3.55
C LEU A 104 -7.24 -5.28 4.94
N ARG A 105 -8.40 -5.01 5.54
CA ARG A 105 -8.50 -4.57 6.95
C ARG A 105 -8.00 -5.62 7.94
N GLY A 106 -8.09 -6.89 7.57
CA GLY A 106 -7.59 -8.00 8.39
C GLY A 106 -6.07 -8.12 8.39
N ILE A 107 -5.36 -7.44 7.48
CA ILE A 107 -3.90 -7.48 7.39
C ILE A 107 -3.32 -6.36 8.27
N PRO A 108 -2.53 -6.69 9.32
CA PRO A 108 -1.98 -5.68 10.21
C PRO A 108 -1.10 -4.68 9.43
N PRO A 109 -1.37 -3.36 9.54
CA PRO A 109 -0.51 -2.35 8.96
C PRO A 109 0.84 -2.31 9.70
N PRO A 110 1.88 -1.70 9.11
CA PRO A 110 3.15 -1.49 9.79
C PRO A 110 2.96 -0.67 11.08
N GLY A 111 3.42 -1.22 12.20
CA GLY A 111 3.44 -0.49 13.47
C GLY A 111 4.58 0.52 13.56
N LYS A 112 4.68 1.12 14.75
CA LYS A 112 5.80 2.00 15.12
C LYS A 112 7.13 1.24 15.07
N GLN A 113 8.12 1.85 14.41
CA GLN A 113 9.44 1.26 14.19
C GLN A 113 10.60 2.16 14.60
N LYS A 114 10.36 3.47 14.78
CA LYS A 114 11.36 4.43 15.25
C LYS A 114 10.88 5.17 16.50
N ALA A 115 11.83 5.58 17.32
CA ALA A 115 11.62 6.47 18.46
C ALA A 115 12.77 7.48 18.55
N PHE A 116 12.52 8.57 19.27
CA PHE A 116 13.58 9.51 19.62
C PHE A 116 14.50 8.87 20.67
N ASN A 117 15.79 8.81 20.38
CA ASN A 117 16.82 8.33 21.28
C ASN A 117 17.50 9.54 21.96
N PRO A 118 17.25 9.79 23.26
CA PRO A 118 17.84 10.94 23.95
C PRO A 118 19.36 10.84 24.11
N ALA A 119 19.95 9.64 24.05
CA ALA A 119 21.40 9.47 24.15
C ALA A 119 22.14 9.94 22.88
N THR A 120 21.51 9.84 21.72
CA THR A 120 22.10 10.24 20.42
C THR A 120 21.46 11.50 19.84
N MET A 121 20.36 11.97 20.45
CA MET A 121 19.53 13.09 19.99
C MET A 121 19.01 12.88 18.56
N ARG A 122 18.68 11.64 18.20
CA ARG A 122 18.21 11.27 16.85
C ARG A 122 16.96 10.39 16.93
N THR A 123 16.14 10.46 15.89
CA THR A 123 15.06 9.48 15.67
C THR A 123 15.65 8.24 15.01
N GLU A 124 15.64 7.12 15.71
CA GLU A 124 16.33 5.89 15.31
C GLU A 124 15.41 4.66 15.35
N PRO A 125 15.70 3.62 14.54
CA PRO A 125 15.01 2.33 14.63
C PRO A 125 15.08 1.71 16.02
N VAL A 126 13.93 1.26 16.50
CA VAL A 126 13.78 0.57 17.78
C VAL A 126 13.97 -0.92 17.58
N LYS A 127 14.80 -1.52 18.42
CA LYS A 127 15.06 -2.96 18.46
C LYS A 127 13.94 -3.71 19.19
N SER A 128 13.53 -3.17 20.33
CA SER A 128 12.37 -3.69 21.06
C SER A 128 11.69 -2.57 21.81
N TRP A 129 10.36 -2.53 21.70
CA TRP A 129 9.54 -1.74 22.61
C TRP A 129 9.61 -2.42 23.98
N GLY A 130 9.98 -1.67 25.02
CA GLY A 130 9.93 -2.19 26.38
C GLY A 130 8.51 -2.70 26.70
N ARG A 131 8.41 -3.72 27.56
CA ARG A 131 7.10 -4.22 28.00
C ARG A 131 6.59 -3.29 29.09
N ASP A 132 5.37 -2.77 28.94
CA ASP A 132 4.67 -2.03 29.99
C ASP A 132 4.72 -2.82 31.31
N GLY A 133 5.59 -2.38 32.21
CA GLY A 133 5.62 -2.85 33.59
C GLY A 133 4.53 -2.17 34.41
N ASP A 134 4.30 -2.68 35.62
CA ASP A 134 3.29 -2.22 36.60
C ASP A 134 3.38 -0.71 36.95
N TRP A 135 4.48 -0.05 36.56
CA TRP A 135 4.77 1.38 36.77
C TRP A 135 4.93 2.21 35.47
N GLY A 136 4.52 1.68 34.32
CA GLY A 136 4.20 2.49 33.13
C GLY A 136 5.35 3.15 32.36
N HIS A 137 6.62 2.85 32.65
CA HIS A 137 7.76 3.40 31.91
C HIS A 137 8.66 2.30 31.36
N SER A 138 8.46 1.97 30.10
CA SER A 138 9.28 1.01 29.37
C SER A 138 9.97 1.75 28.23
N GLU A 139 11.24 2.09 28.43
CA GLU A 139 12.00 2.76 27.38
C GLU A 139 12.24 1.81 26.20
N PRO A 140 12.17 2.31 24.95
CA PRO A 140 12.54 1.52 23.79
C PRO A 140 14.04 1.21 23.82
N ALA A 141 14.40 -0.04 23.53
CA ALA A 141 15.79 -0.40 23.28
C ALA A 141 16.15 -0.12 21.82
N PHE A 142 17.30 0.52 21.60
CA PHE A 142 17.83 0.83 20.27
C PHE A 142 18.95 -0.12 19.85
N TYR A 143 19.25 -0.15 18.55
CA TYR A 143 20.38 -0.89 18.01
C TYR A 143 21.71 -0.22 18.35
N ALA A 144 22.73 -1.01 18.69
CA ALA A 144 24.09 -0.49 18.86
C ALA A 144 24.66 0.04 17.51
N PRO A 145 25.66 0.94 17.52
CA PRO A 145 26.20 1.53 16.29
C PRO A 145 26.74 0.52 15.27
N SER A 146 27.28 -0.61 15.73
CA SER A 146 27.81 -1.69 14.88
C SER A 146 26.81 -2.82 14.65
N GLU A 147 25.61 -2.74 15.22
CA GLU A 147 24.59 -3.78 15.07
C GLU A 147 23.82 -3.59 13.76
N GLN A 148 23.64 -4.68 13.01
CA GLN A 148 22.88 -4.65 11.77
C GLN A 148 21.40 -4.37 12.06
N ARG A 149 20.86 -3.35 11.40
CA ARG A 149 19.47 -2.92 11.53
C ARG A 149 18.64 -3.56 10.41
N PRO A 150 17.48 -4.17 10.70
CA PRO A 150 16.57 -4.62 9.65
C PRO A 150 16.04 -3.41 8.86
N PRO A 151 15.73 -3.58 7.56
CA PRO A 151 15.12 -2.51 6.78
C PRO A 151 13.75 -2.16 7.35
N LEU A 152 13.39 -0.88 7.25
CA LEU A 152 12.05 -0.42 7.66
C LEU A 152 10.98 -1.06 6.77
N PHE A 153 9.91 -1.50 7.40
CA PHE A 153 8.74 -2.05 6.75
C PHE A 153 7.70 -0.92 6.61
N LYS A 154 7.48 -0.41 5.39
CA LYS A 154 6.58 0.72 5.14
C LYS A 154 5.37 0.28 4.30
N CYS A 155 4.57 1.24 3.85
CA CYS A 155 3.43 1.03 2.97
C CYS A 155 3.78 0.21 1.71
N THR A 156 4.97 0.39 1.13
CA THR A 156 5.41 -0.40 -0.02
C THR A 156 5.55 -1.88 0.32
N GLU A 157 6.24 -2.22 1.42
CA GLU A 157 6.38 -3.61 1.84
C GLU A 157 5.02 -4.21 2.23
N TRP A 158 4.15 -3.45 2.90
CA TRP A 158 2.80 -3.93 3.20
C TRP A 158 2.02 -4.26 1.93
N THR A 159 2.06 -3.37 0.93
CA THR A 159 1.34 -3.56 -0.34
C THR A 159 1.90 -4.75 -1.12
N GLU A 160 3.21 -4.79 -1.34
CA GLU A 160 3.86 -5.79 -2.21
C GLU A 160 3.98 -7.17 -1.55
N GLN A 161 4.24 -7.22 -0.23
CA GLN A 161 4.56 -8.47 0.47
C GLN A 161 3.38 -9.06 1.24
N ARG A 162 2.33 -8.27 1.53
CA ARG A 162 1.15 -8.76 2.28
C ARG A 162 -0.15 -8.61 1.49
N ALA A 163 -0.50 -7.39 1.08
CA ALA A 163 -1.79 -7.12 0.48
C ALA A 163 -1.98 -7.80 -0.88
N LEU A 164 -1.05 -7.61 -1.82
CA LEU A 164 -1.14 -8.22 -3.14
C LEU A 164 -1.14 -9.76 -3.08
N PRO A 165 -0.22 -10.43 -2.36
CA PRO A 165 -0.27 -11.88 -2.20
C PRO A 165 -1.57 -12.37 -1.58
N ALA A 166 -2.12 -11.67 -0.57
CA ALA A 166 -3.37 -12.05 0.07
C ALA A 166 -4.57 -11.95 -0.89
N LEU A 167 -4.65 -10.89 -1.70
CA LEU A 167 -5.71 -10.72 -2.69
C LEU A 167 -5.67 -11.80 -3.77
N VAL A 168 -4.46 -12.18 -4.22
CA VAL A 168 -4.28 -13.27 -5.19
C VAL A 168 -4.66 -14.61 -4.58
N ALA A 169 -4.17 -14.91 -3.37
CA ALA A 169 -4.48 -16.16 -2.67
C ALA A 169 -5.98 -16.33 -2.38
N ALA A 170 -6.71 -15.23 -2.15
CA ALA A 170 -8.15 -15.22 -1.96
C ALA A 170 -8.95 -15.25 -3.28
N GLY A 171 -8.30 -15.21 -4.45
CA GLY A 171 -8.95 -15.15 -5.76
C GLY A 171 -9.67 -13.82 -6.03
N LEU A 172 -9.41 -12.79 -5.22
CA LEU A 172 -10.01 -11.46 -5.36
C LEU A 172 -9.33 -10.63 -6.44
N LEU A 173 -8.01 -10.84 -6.63
CA LEU A 173 -7.22 -10.31 -7.72
C LEU A 173 -6.77 -11.45 -8.63
N VAL A 174 -7.16 -11.40 -9.91
CA VAL A 174 -6.67 -12.29 -10.96
C VAL A 174 -5.54 -11.58 -11.70
N PRO A 175 -4.27 -11.99 -11.53
CA PRO A 175 -3.13 -11.32 -12.17
C PRO A 175 -3.19 -11.40 -13.70
N CYS A 176 -2.64 -10.39 -14.39
CA CYS A 176 -2.35 -10.51 -15.81
C CYS A 176 -1.27 -11.60 -16.02
N ASN A 177 -1.52 -12.60 -16.88
CA ASN A 177 -0.55 -13.65 -17.18
C ASN A 177 0.81 -13.05 -17.55
N THR A 178 1.87 -13.49 -16.87
CA THR A 178 3.26 -13.08 -17.18
C THR A 178 3.92 -14.02 -18.21
N GLU A 179 3.19 -14.99 -18.76
CA GLU A 179 3.74 -16.09 -19.58
C GLU A 179 3.66 -15.89 -21.12
N GLU A 180 3.36 -14.69 -21.64
CA GLU A 180 3.36 -14.45 -23.10
C GLU A 180 4.55 -13.64 -23.63
N VAL A 181 5.58 -13.35 -22.80
CA VAL A 181 6.73 -12.51 -23.24
C VAL A 181 8.01 -13.31 -23.52
N THR A 182 8.01 -14.64 -23.45
CA THR A 182 9.19 -15.44 -23.83
C THR A 182 8.77 -16.66 -24.64
N VAL A 183 8.78 -16.54 -25.98
CA VAL A 183 9.44 -17.41 -26.98
C VAL A 183 8.82 -17.09 -28.35
N CYS A 184 9.41 -16.12 -29.04
CA CYS A 184 9.41 -16.03 -30.51
C CYS A 184 10.68 -15.27 -30.90
N ALA A 185 11.81 -15.98 -30.88
CA ALA A 185 13.03 -15.68 -31.63
C ALA A 185 13.78 -16.99 -31.84
#